data_AF-W2TG12-F1
#
_entry.id   AF-W2TG12-F1
#
_cell.length_a   1.000
_cell.length_b   1.000
_cell.length_c   1.000
_cell.angle_alpha   90.00
_cell.angle_beta   90.00
_cell.angle_gamma   90.00
#
_symmetry.space_group_name_H-M   'P 1'
#
loop_
_entity.id
_entity.type
_entity.pdbx_description
1 polymer ?
#
loop_
_entity_poly.entity_id
_entity_poly.type
_entity_poly.pdbx_seq_one_letter_code
_entity_poly.pdbx_strand_id
1 'polypeptide(L)'
;MVVQYFRTAQYSFSWDWGPSFPAIGIWKHVDIIAFNGYFVDDISWSTERSANSWFVHGEILVFVQHKRTKISARVKIEELGVDKRLYYSASGSTEPVALQFNITLPYQRVELWWPNGQGQQKLYTITVEAGEQIISRRIGFRHVELIQDFVEEDCKHQGRHFYFKINDRPIFLK
;
A
#
# COMPACT_ATOMS: atom_id res chain seq x y z
N MET A 1 -0.13 -36.72 0.28
CA MET A 1 -0.01 -35.66 -0.75
C MET A 1 0.63 -34.45 -0.08
N VAL A 2 1.76 -33.95 -0.60
CA VAL A 2 2.52 -32.90 0.09
C VAL A 2 1.99 -31.53 -0.35
N VAL A 3 1.25 -30.86 0.52
CA VAL A 3 0.64 -29.53 0.27
C VAL A 3 1.70 -28.45 -0.02
N GLN A 4 2.95 -28.66 0.43
CA GLN A 4 4.06 -27.69 0.27
C GLN A 4 4.37 -27.33 -1.19
N TYR A 5 4.01 -28.17 -2.16
CA TYR A 5 4.27 -27.90 -3.58
C TYR A 5 3.19 -27.05 -4.26
N PHE A 6 2.07 -26.74 -3.58
CA PHE A 6 0.97 -25.94 -4.14
C PHE A 6 0.90 -24.56 -3.48
N ARG A 7 0.75 -23.49 -4.27
CA ARG A 7 0.39 -22.16 -3.75
C ARG A 7 -1.13 -22.05 -3.57
N THR A 8 -1.61 -22.55 -2.45
CA THR A 8 -3.02 -22.52 -2.04
C THR A 8 -3.13 -22.23 -0.54
N ALA A 9 -4.34 -21.94 -0.06
CA ALA A 9 -4.59 -21.73 1.36
C ALA A 9 -4.29 -23.02 2.14
N GLN A 10 -3.27 -23.00 3.01
CA GLN A 10 -2.78 -24.21 3.69
C GLN A 10 -3.86 -24.89 4.55
N TYR A 11 -4.66 -24.09 5.26
CA TYR A 11 -5.74 -24.60 6.13
C TYR A 11 -6.83 -25.38 5.36
N SER A 12 -6.90 -25.24 4.03
CA SER A 12 -7.87 -26.00 3.21
C SER A 12 -7.62 -27.51 3.23
N PHE A 13 -6.40 -27.95 3.59
CA PHE A 13 -6.04 -29.36 3.72
C PHE A 13 -6.08 -29.85 5.17
N SER A 14 -6.98 -29.28 5.98
CA SER A 14 -7.11 -29.47 7.43
C SER A 14 -6.09 -28.69 8.25
N TRP A 15 -6.47 -28.46 9.49
CA TRP A 15 -5.59 -28.00 10.55
C TRP A 15 -6.09 -28.56 11.90
N ASP A 16 -5.34 -28.36 13.00
CA ASP A 16 -5.76 -28.84 14.33
C ASP A 16 -7.07 -28.19 14.83
N TRP A 17 -7.49 -27.07 14.24
CA TRP A 17 -8.74 -26.37 14.51
C TRP A 17 -9.73 -26.34 13.34
N GLY A 18 -9.49 -27.07 12.24
CA GLY A 18 -10.32 -26.99 11.05
C GLY A 18 -10.32 -28.25 10.17
N PRO A 19 -11.47 -28.60 9.56
CA PRO A 19 -11.58 -29.77 8.69
C PRO A 19 -10.87 -29.58 7.34
N SER A 20 -10.70 -30.69 6.61
CA SER A 20 -10.10 -30.70 5.27
C SER A 20 -11.16 -30.43 4.18
N PHE A 21 -11.13 -29.22 3.62
CA PHE A 21 -11.95 -28.81 2.47
C PHE A 21 -11.08 -28.14 1.40
N PRO A 22 -10.39 -28.91 0.54
CA PRO A 22 -9.57 -28.38 -0.55
C PRO A 22 -10.47 -27.89 -1.69
N ALA A 23 -11.12 -26.75 -1.49
CA ALA A 23 -12.03 -26.16 -2.46
C ALA A 23 -11.29 -25.81 -3.76
N ILE A 24 -11.94 -26.11 -4.89
CA ILE A 24 -11.46 -25.80 -6.23
C ILE A 24 -12.53 -24.95 -6.90
N GLY A 25 -12.13 -23.81 -7.46
CA GLY A 25 -13.04 -22.94 -8.18
C GLY A 25 -12.47 -21.56 -8.43
N ILE A 26 -13.20 -20.77 -9.24
CA ILE A 26 -12.96 -19.35 -9.43
C ILE A 26 -13.49 -18.64 -8.18
N TRP A 27 -12.60 -18.42 -7.20
CA TRP A 27 -12.97 -17.90 -5.88
C TRP A 27 -13.01 -16.36 -5.79
N LYS A 28 -12.66 -15.68 -6.89
CA LYS A 28 -12.65 -14.22 -7.04
C LYS A 28 -13.33 -13.81 -8.35
N HIS A 29 -13.61 -12.52 -8.47
CA HIS A 29 -14.14 -11.94 -9.69
C HIS A 29 -13.24 -12.19 -10.90
N VAL A 30 -13.88 -12.27 -12.07
CA VAL A 30 -13.24 -12.32 -13.38
C VAL A 30 -13.79 -11.15 -14.17
N ASP A 31 -12.89 -10.29 -14.64
CA ASP A 31 -13.24 -9.05 -15.33
C ASP A 31 -12.69 -9.08 -16.76
N ILE A 32 -13.44 -8.50 -17.71
CA ILE A 32 -12.97 -8.23 -19.07
C ILE A 32 -12.83 -6.72 -19.20
N ILE A 33 -11.60 -6.26 -19.35
CA ILE A 33 -11.27 -4.83 -19.44
C ILE A 33 -10.89 -4.50 -20.88
N ALA A 34 -11.67 -3.64 -21.52
CA ALA A 34 -11.38 -3.10 -22.84
C ALA A 34 -11.02 -1.62 -22.72
N PHE A 35 -9.90 -1.20 -23.32
CA PHE A 35 -9.41 0.17 -23.24
C PHE A 35 -8.74 0.61 -24.54
N ASN A 36 -8.69 1.92 -24.77
CA ASN A 36 -7.99 2.55 -25.88
C ASN A 36 -6.82 3.38 -25.34
N GLY A 37 -5.61 3.17 -25.87
CA GLY A 37 -4.41 3.88 -25.42
C GLY A 37 -3.81 3.33 -24.12
N TYR A 38 -4.50 3.46 -22.99
CA TYR A 38 -4.04 2.94 -21.69
C TYR A 38 -5.18 2.66 -20.70
N PHE A 39 -4.93 1.77 -19.76
CA PHE A 39 -5.80 1.44 -18.62
C PHE A 39 -5.01 1.60 -17.32
N VAL A 40 -5.59 2.29 -16.34
CA VAL A 40 -5.06 2.40 -14.99
C VAL A 40 -5.56 1.21 -14.19
N ASP A 41 -4.66 0.33 -13.80
CA ASP A 41 -4.98 -0.92 -13.12
C ASP A 41 -5.10 -0.72 -11.61
N ASP A 42 -4.06 -0.16 -11.00
CA ASP A 42 -4.04 0.10 -9.57
C ASP A 42 -3.12 1.28 -9.21
N ILE A 43 -3.24 1.71 -7.96
CA ILE A 43 -2.36 2.70 -7.36
C ILE A 43 -1.79 2.16 -6.05
N SER A 44 -0.49 2.36 -5.84
CA SER A 44 0.19 1.95 -4.61
C SER A 44 1.10 3.07 -4.13
N TRP A 45 1.48 3.03 -2.86
CA TRP A 45 2.42 4.00 -2.30
C TRP A 45 3.07 3.51 -1.00
N SER A 46 4.20 4.11 -0.68
CA SER A 46 4.78 4.12 0.66
C SER A 46 4.76 5.54 1.23
N THR A 47 4.77 5.63 2.55
CA THR A 47 4.88 6.90 3.26
C THR A 47 6.12 6.94 4.12
N GLU A 48 6.89 8.00 4.00
CA GLU A 48 8.06 8.28 4.84
C GLU A 48 7.84 9.61 5.55
N ARG A 49 8.45 9.81 6.72
CA ARG A 49 8.46 11.09 7.42
C ARG A 49 9.87 11.53 7.74
N SER A 50 10.06 12.85 7.76
CA SER A 50 11.19 13.51 8.40
C SER A 50 10.70 14.35 9.58
N ALA A 51 11.61 15.12 10.19
CA ALA A 51 11.26 16.02 11.28
C ALA A 51 10.17 17.04 10.91
N ASN A 52 10.11 17.47 9.64
CA ASN A 52 9.27 18.59 9.20
C ASN A 52 8.26 18.22 8.12
N SER A 53 8.36 17.04 7.51
CA SER A 53 7.54 16.68 6.34
C SER A 53 7.14 15.20 6.31
N TRP A 54 6.03 14.93 5.65
CA TRP A 54 5.66 13.62 5.13
C TRP A 54 5.94 13.56 3.63
N PHE A 55 6.43 12.41 3.18
CA PHE A 55 6.64 12.07 1.79
C PHE A 55 5.75 10.89 1.44
N VAL A 56 5.05 11.01 0.31
CA VAL A 56 4.32 9.90 -0.31
C VAL A 56 5.02 9.56 -1.61
N HIS A 57 5.57 8.35 -1.68
CA HIS A 57 6.20 7.79 -2.87
C HIS A 57 5.22 6.80 -3.47
N GLY A 58 4.62 7.15 -4.61
CA GLY A 58 3.53 6.38 -5.19
C GLY A 58 3.79 5.96 -6.61
N GLU A 59 3.09 4.90 -6.99
CA GLU A 59 3.13 4.29 -8.31
C GLU A 59 1.70 4.15 -8.84
N ILE A 60 1.53 4.54 -10.10
CA ILE A 60 0.30 4.28 -10.87
C ILE A 60 0.65 3.15 -11.84
N LEU A 61 0.06 1.98 -11.65
CA LEU A 61 0.24 0.84 -12.55
C LEU A 61 -0.69 1.02 -13.75
N VAL A 62 -0.10 1.08 -14.95
CA VAL A 62 -0.86 1.27 -16.19
C VAL A 62 -0.55 0.19 -17.22
N PHE A 63 -1.58 -0.40 -17.81
CA PHE A 63 -1.44 -1.11 -19.07
C PHE A 63 -1.48 -0.10 -20.21
N VAL A 64 -0.52 -0.19 -21.13
CA VAL A 64 -0.43 0.71 -22.27
C VAL A 64 -0.53 -0.10 -23.54
N GLN A 65 -1.25 0.40 -24.54
CA GLN A 65 -1.27 -0.21 -25.86
C GLN A 65 0.14 -0.18 -26.47
N HIS A 66 0.49 -1.11 -27.34
CA HIS A 66 1.86 -1.28 -27.88
C HIS A 66 2.52 -0.01 -28.45
N LYS A 67 1.74 1.01 -28.84
CA LYS A 67 2.28 2.30 -29.30
C LYS A 67 2.63 3.20 -28.13
N ARG A 68 3.70 4.00 -28.28
CA ARG A 68 4.06 5.03 -27.32
C ARG A 68 2.90 6.00 -27.12
N THR A 69 2.39 6.08 -25.90
CA THR A 69 1.21 6.86 -25.52
C THR A 69 1.60 7.92 -24.50
N LYS A 70 1.02 9.11 -24.63
CA LYS A 70 1.16 10.20 -23.64
C LYS A 70 0.04 10.07 -22.62
N ILE A 71 0.38 10.12 -21.34
CA ILE A 71 -0.56 9.94 -20.23
C ILE A 71 -0.52 11.20 -19.38
N SER A 72 -1.68 11.81 -19.10
CA SER A 72 -1.81 12.88 -18.12
C SER A 72 -2.57 12.32 -16.93
N ALA A 73 -1.95 12.34 -15.76
CA ALA A 73 -2.55 11.91 -14.51
C ALA A 73 -2.65 13.08 -13.54
N ARG A 74 -3.68 13.11 -12.72
CA ARG A 74 -3.88 14.08 -11.65
C ARG A 74 -4.03 13.32 -10.35
N VAL A 75 -3.10 13.52 -9.41
CA VAL A 75 -3.12 12.89 -8.09
C VAL A 75 -3.60 13.92 -7.07
N LYS A 76 -4.67 13.58 -6.34
CA LYS A 76 -5.34 14.45 -5.38
C LYS A 76 -5.40 13.83 -4.00
N ILE A 77 -5.26 14.69 -3.00
CA ILE A 77 -5.65 14.43 -1.60
C ILE A 77 -6.34 15.72 -1.14
N GLU A 78 -7.66 15.79 -1.34
CA GLU A 78 -8.43 17.04 -1.26
C GLU A 78 -8.35 17.71 0.12
N GLU A 79 -8.52 16.93 1.19
CA GLU A 79 -8.43 17.42 2.57
C GLU A 79 -7.04 18.00 2.91
N LEU A 80 -5.99 17.52 2.22
CA LEU A 80 -4.63 18.01 2.37
C LEU A 80 -4.26 19.02 1.27
N GLY A 81 -5.24 19.48 0.47
CA GLY A 81 -5.06 20.43 -0.63
C GLY A 81 -3.98 20.00 -1.63
N VAL A 82 -3.80 18.69 -1.81
CA VAL A 82 -2.90 18.15 -2.83
C VAL A 82 -3.67 18.04 -4.12
N ASP A 83 -3.12 18.64 -5.16
CA ASP A 83 -3.61 18.54 -6.52
C ASP A 83 -2.43 18.63 -7.49
N LYS A 84 -1.89 17.47 -7.87
CA LYS A 84 -0.67 17.38 -8.65
C LYS A 84 -0.95 16.78 -10.02
N ARG A 85 -0.74 17.58 -11.07
CA ARG A 85 -0.80 17.12 -12.46
C ARG A 85 0.56 16.63 -12.92
N LEU A 86 0.58 15.45 -13.53
CA LEU A 86 1.76 14.74 -13.99
C LEU A 86 1.58 14.32 -15.44
N TYR A 87 2.69 14.25 -16.17
CA TYR A 87 2.71 13.90 -17.58
C TYR A 87 3.77 12.82 -17.81
N TYR A 88 3.35 11.74 -18.46
CA TYR A 88 4.19 10.58 -18.72
C TYR A 88 4.16 10.24 -20.20
N SER A 89 5.18 9.50 -20.62
CA SER A 89 5.19 8.82 -21.90
C SER A 89 5.63 7.38 -21.68
N ALA A 90 4.75 6.44 -21.99
CA ALA A 90 4.97 5.02 -21.80
C ALA A 90 4.63 4.26 -23.08
N SER A 91 5.25 3.12 -23.29
CA SER A 91 4.99 2.21 -24.41
C SER A 91 4.51 0.87 -23.88
N GLY A 92 3.54 0.27 -24.56
CA GLY A 92 2.96 -0.99 -24.13
C GLY A 92 3.93 -2.17 -24.14
N SER A 93 3.83 -3.00 -23.12
CA SER A 93 4.38 -4.35 -23.03
C SER A 93 3.28 -5.32 -22.56
N THR A 94 3.63 -6.59 -22.34
CA THR A 94 2.72 -7.56 -21.72
C THR A 94 2.49 -7.30 -20.23
N GLU A 95 3.35 -6.50 -19.60
CA GLU A 95 3.30 -6.17 -18.18
C GLU A 95 2.86 -4.71 -17.98
N PRO A 96 2.23 -4.39 -16.84
CA PRO A 96 1.91 -3.00 -16.53
C PRO A 96 3.19 -2.19 -16.31
N VAL A 97 3.14 -0.91 -16.69
CA VAL A 97 4.21 0.07 -16.46
C VAL A 97 3.90 0.85 -15.18
N ALA A 98 4.88 0.99 -14.28
CA ALA A 98 4.75 1.80 -13.08
C ALA A 98 5.11 3.26 -13.34
N LEU A 99 4.14 4.17 -13.21
CA LEU A 99 4.35 5.62 -13.32
C LEU A 99 4.53 6.23 -11.93
N GLN A 100 5.72 6.74 -11.67
CA GLN A 100 6.11 7.26 -10.36
C GLN A 100 5.52 8.65 -10.08
N PHE A 101 5.10 8.90 -8.85
CA PHE A 101 4.77 10.22 -8.34
C PHE A 101 5.25 10.42 -6.91
N ASN A 102 5.59 11.66 -6.58
CA ASN A 102 6.01 12.05 -5.24
C ASN A 102 5.16 13.22 -4.74
N ILE A 103 4.70 13.15 -3.50
CA ILE A 103 4.00 14.25 -2.81
C ILE A 103 4.76 14.57 -1.53
N THR A 104 4.96 15.85 -1.27
CA THR A 104 5.55 16.34 -0.01
C THR A 104 4.52 17.17 0.72
N LEU A 105 4.31 16.86 1.99
CA LEU A 105 3.35 17.51 2.87
C LEU A 105 4.05 18.01 4.13
N PRO A 106 3.78 19.24 4.60
CA PRO A 106 4.27 19.68 5.91
C PRO A 106 3.74 18.76 7.02
N TYR A 107 4.59 18.40 7.98
CA TYR A 107 4.24 17.47 9.06
C TYR A 107 2.98 17.92 9.82
N GLN A 108 2.90 19.23 10.14
CA GLN A 108 1.80 19.83 10.89
C GLN A 108 0.44 19.80 10.16
N ARG A 109 0.44 19.62 8.84
CA ARG A 109 -0.81 19.57 8.05
C ARG A 109 -1.48 18.20 8.10
N VAL A 110 -0.76 17.17 8.54
CA VAL A 110 -1.18 15.78 8.50
C VAL A 110 -1.59 15.34 9.89
N GLU A 111 -2.88 15.10 10.10
CA GLU A 111 -3.35 14.32 11.25
C GLU A 111 -2.99 12.84 11.06
N LEU A 112 -2.43 12.23 12.11
CA LEU A 112 -1.92 10.86 12.08
C LEU A 112 -3.04 9.83 12.27
N TRP A 113 -2.88 8.68 11.63
CA TRP A 113 -3.67 7.49 11.92
C TRP A 113 -3.10 6.75 13.14
N TRP A 114 -3.99 6.35 14.05
CA TRP A 114 -3.67 5.55 15.22
C TRP A 114 -4.47 4.24 15.26
N PRO A 115 -3.91 3.13 15.79
CA PRO A 115 -4.66 1.89 16.00
C PRO A 115 -5.74 2.07 17.07
N ASN A 116 -6.63 1.07 17.17
CA ASN A 116 -7.76 1.09 18.11
C ASN A 116 -7.31 1.40 19.56
N GLY A 117 -7.99 2.36 20.19
CA GLY A 117 -7.72 2.78 21.56
C GLY A 117 -6.45 3.61 21.76
N GLN A 118 -5.71 3.98 20.70
CA GLN A 118 -4.46 4.75 20.82
C GLN A 118 -4.55 6.19 20.27
N GLY A 119 -5.69 6.57 19.70
CA GLY A 119 -5.92 7.90 19.13
C GLY A 119 -7.00 7.88 18.06
N GLN A 120 -7.01 8.90 17.20
CA GLN A 120 -7.93 8.99 16.06
C GLN A 120 -7.45 8.12 14.88
N GLN A 121 -8.37 7.43 14.22
CA GLN A 121 -8.08 6.61 13.02
C GLN A 121 -8.19 7.43 11.73
N LYS A 122 -7.55 8.62 11.66
CA LYS A 122 -7.70 9.50 10.49
C LYS A 122 -7.23 8.79 9.21
N LEU A 123 -8.12 8.72 8.23
CA LEU A 123 -7.83 8.30 6.87
C LEU A 123 -8.18 9.45 5.93
N TYR A 124 -7.33 9.67 4.94
CA TYR A 124 -7.59 10.56 3.81
C TYR A 124 -7.89 9.73 2.58
N THR A 125 -8.39 10.37 1.54
CA THR A 125 -8.58 9.75 0.23
C THR A 125 -7.51 10.24 -0.73
N ILE A 126 -6.75 9.30 -1.30
CA ILE A 126 -5.88 9.57 -2.45
C ILE A 126 -6.62 9.15 -3.72
N THR A 127 -6.75 10.07 -4.66
CA THR A 127 -7.46 9.89 -5.92
C THR A 127 -6.52 10.13 -7.08
N VAL A 128 -6.50 9.22 -8.05
CA VAL A 128 -5.79 9.36 -9.32
C VAL A 128 -6.82 9.44 -10.44
N GLU A 129 -6.77 10.53 -11.19
CA GLU A 129 -7.58 10.76 -12.39
C GLU A 129 -6.68 10.71 -13.62
N ALA A 130 -7.00 9.87 -14.61
CA ALA A 130 -6.29 9.83 -15.88
C ALA A 130 -7.28 9.61 -17.04
N GLY A 131 -7.53 10.67 -17.81
CA GLY A 131 -8.65 10.69 -18.76
C GLY A 131 -9.98 10.58 -18.01
N GLU A 132 -10.80 9.60 -18.37
CA GLU A 132 -12.08 9.30 -17.71
C GLU A 132 -11.94 8.31 -16.53
N GLN A 133 -10.74 7.76 -16.33
CA GLN A 133 -10.49 6.75 -15.29
C GLN A 133 -10.21 7.43 -13.96
N ILE A 134 -10.90 6.97 -12.90
CA ILE A 134 -10.75 7.48 -11.55
C ILE A 134 -10.54 6.30 -10.61
N ILE A 135 -9.39 6.26 -9.93
CA ILE A 135 -9.12 5.30 -8.85
C ILE A 135 -8.97 6.06 -7.56
N SER A 136 -9.69 5.62 -6.53
CA SER A 136 -9.58 6.16 -5.18
C SER A 136 -9.24 5.07 -4.18
N ARG A 137 -8.38 5.40 -3.23
CA ARG A 137 -8.00 4.54 -2.10
C ARG A 137 -7.85 5.37 -0.83
N ARG A 138 -7.91 4.71 0.32
CA ARG A 138 -7.70 5.37 1.62
C ARG A 138 -6.23 5.31 2.03
N ILE A 139 -5.68 6.44 2.47
CA ILE A 139 -4.32 6.57 2.99
C ILE A 139 -4.37 7.02 4.45
N GLY A 140 -3.63 6.32 5.31
CA GLY A 140 -3.43 6.69 6.72
C GLY A 140 -1.95 6.93 6.99
N PHE A 141 -1.61 8.16 7.38
CA PHE A 141 -0.24 8.55 7.69
C PHE A 141 0.13 8.07 9.08
N ARG A 142 1.14 7.21 9.16
CA ARG A 142 1.63 6.61 10.40
C ARG A 142 3.06 6.14 10.23
N HIS A 143 3.85 6.24 11.29
CA HIS A 143 5.18 5.65 11.35
C HIS A 143 5.10 4.37 12.17
N VAL A 144 5.54 3.24 11.60
CA VAL A 144 5.53 1.93 12.27
C VAL A 144 6.96 1.45 12.34
N GLU A 145 7.42 1.15 13.54
CA GLU A 145 8.76 0.67 13.80
C GLU A 145 8.68 -0.62 14.64
N LEU A 146 9.41 -1.65 14.22
CA LEU A 146 9.60 -2.87 15.00
C LEU A 146 10.90 -2.75 15.79
N ILE A 147 10.79 -2.82 17.12
CA ILE A 147 11.91 -2.67 18.04
C ILE A 147 12.45 -4.05 18.42
N GLN A 148 13.74 -4.28 18.12
CA GLN A 148 14.48 -5.54 18.33
C GLN A 148 15.93 -5.33 18.81
N ASP A 149 16.17 -4.21 19.48
CA ASP A 149 17.39 -3.95 20.23
C ASP A 149 17.54 -4.92 21.42
N PHE A 150 18.75 -5.03 21.93
CA PHE A 150 19.00 -5.80 23.15
C PHE A 150 18.33 -5.11 24.33
N VAL A 151 17.77 -5.90 25.25
CA VAL A 151 17.16 -5.36 26.48
C VAL A 151 18.19 -4.56 27.28
N GLU A 152 19.42 -5.09 27.33
CA GLU A 152 20.59 -4.43 27.88
C GLU A 152 21.78 -4.70 26.97
N GLU A 153 22.50 -3.65 26.52
CA GLU A 153 23.65 -3.81 25.60
C GLU A 153 24.76 -4.68 26.20
N ASP A 154 25.01 -4.53 27.51
CA ASP A 154 26.03 -5.25 28.25
C ASP A 154 25.63 -6.69 28.64
N CYS A 155 24.33 -7.02 28.54
CA CYS A 155 23.76 -8.30 28.99
C CYS A 155 22.96 -9.00 27.88
N LYS A 156 23.61 -9.24 26.74
CA LYS A 156 23.00 -9.89 25.55
C LYS A 156 22.29 -11.22 25.80
N HIS A 157 22.60 -11.93 26.89
CA HIS A 157 21.97 -13.20 27.27
C HIS A 157 20.50 -13.04 27.69
N GLN A 158 20.06 -11.84 28.07
CA GLN A 158 18.66 -11.55 28.41
C GLN A 158 17.74 -11.46 27.19
N GLY A 159 18.31 -11.43 25.98
CA GLY A 159 17.57 -11.40 24.72
C GLY A 159 17.32 -9.99 24.18
N ARG A 160 16.28 -9.87 23.36
CA ARG A 160 15.94 -8.65 22.61
C ARG A 160 14.50 -8.26 22.87
N HIS A 161 14.24 -6.97 22.75
CA HIS A 161 12.88 -6.48 22.66
C HIS A 161 12.17 -7.05 21.42
N PHE A 162 10.84 -7.13 21.50
CA PHE A 162 9.99 -7.42 20.36
C PHE A 162 8.65 -6.70 20.57
N TYR A 163 8.58 -5.46 20.13
CA TYR A 163 7.35 -4.67 20.20
C TYR A 163 7.32 -3.64 19.06
N PHE A 164 6.14 -3.09 18.80
CA PHE A 164 5.98 -2.05 17.80
C PHE A 164 5.89 -0.67 18.46
N LYS A 165 6.55 0.33 17.87
CA LYS A 165 6.22 1.73 18.07
C LYS A 165 5.35 2.20 16.91
N ILE A 166 4.24 2.87 17.23
CA ILE A 166 3.41 3.56 16.26
C ILE A 166 3.45 5.05 16.59
N ASN A 167 3.89 5.85 15.63
CA ASN A 167 4.09 7.30 15.80
C ASN A 167 4.90 7.61 17.07
N ASP A 168 6.05 6.94 17.22
CA ASP A 168 7.00 7.05 18.36
C ASP A 168 6.51 6.50 19.70
N ARG A 169 5.28 6.00 19.79
CA ARG A 169 4.72 5.44 21.01
C ARG A 169 4.78 3.90 20.99
N PRO A 170 5.40 3.25 22.00
CA PRO A 170 5.31 1.79 22.17
C PRO A 170 3.86 1.32 22.32
N ILE A 171 3.48 0.29 21.56
CA ILE A 171 2.14 -0.31 21.59
C ILE A 171 2.23 -1.77 22.03
N PHE A 172 1.50 -2.11 23.08
CA PHE A 172 1.25 -3.51 23.46
C PHE A 172 0.13 -4.08 22.58
N LEU A 173 0.42 -5.11 21.79
CA LEU A 173 -0.55 -5.80 20.94
C LEU A 173 -1.43 -6.71 21.81
N LYS A 174 -2.75 -6.53 21.73
CA LYS A 174 -3.77 -7.25 22.49
C LYS A 174 -4.68 -8.02 21.56
#